data_AF-Q6N746-F1
#
_entry.id   AF-Q6N746-F1
#
_cell.length_a   1.000
_cell.length_b   1.000
_cell.length_c   1.000
_cell.angle_alpha   90.00
_cell.angle_beta   90.00
_cell.angle_gamma   90.00
#
_symmetry.space_group_name_H-M   'P 1'
#
loop_
_entity.id
_entity.type
_entity.pdbx_description
1 polymer ?
#
loop_
_entity_poly.entity_id
_entity_poly.type
_entity_poly.pdbx_seq_one_letter_code
_entity_poly.pdbx_strand_id
1 'polypeptide(L)'
;MSQLLKVATVQFEPIMAEKERNIARLLELCEEAAVGGAKLIVTPEMGTTGYCWYDRAEVAPFVEPIPGATTARFAELARKHDCYIVVGLPEVDEDGIYYNSAVLIGPEGLIGRHRKTHPYISEPKWSAAGDLHNQVFDTPIGRIALLICMDIHFVETARLMALGGADIICHISNWLAERTPAPYWISRAFENSCYVIESNRWGLERTVQFSGGSCVIAPDGSIAAVIDGGDGVAFAEIDLDTARARQIGGEAVFRQRRPELYPELLTGTFSWNPYDFFGLYGHEAWPKGKRSRLTAAQFAPTDDIGGNLAQIDALARQAKANGAEMVVFPELSLTGLDDPARTAVAVPGPATDRLAALASELSLYLVCGLAERDGDILYNSAVLIAPDGTITTYRKTHLTENERGWAQPGDSFVVCDTPLGRVGLLIGHDAIFPEAGRVLALRGCDIIACPAAIETRFSTPHAGTSVKQPAPIPTGADPHHWHHFRVRAGENNVFFAFANVADIARGYPGLSGVFGPDTFEFPRREALMGSEEGIATATIDTSNLDSVYPTNVVRRKDLVAMRMPHSYRPLVQAMAGNY
;
A
#
# COMPACT_ATOMS: atom_id res chain seq x y z
N MET A 1 -18.18 -20.75 18.28
CA MET A 1 -18.25 -20.40 16.85
C MET A 1 -18.65 -18.94 16.79
N SER A 2 -17.81 -18.09 16.20
CA SER A 2 -18.20 -16.70 15.94
C SER A 2 -19.43 -16.68 15.05
N GLN A 3 -20.27 -15.67 15.24
CA GLN A 3 -21.43 -15.46 14.39
C GLN A 3 -20.97 -14.75 13.11
N LEU A 4 -21.22 -15.37 11.95
CA LEU A 4 -20.99 -14.72 10.66
C LEU A 4 -21.85 -13.46 10.55
N LEU A 5 -21.22 -12.36 10.14
CA LEU A 5 -21.88 -11.08 9.94
C LEU A 5 -22.12 -10.88 8.44
N LYS A 6 -23.39 -10.72 8.04
CA LYS A 6 -23.71 -10.38 6.65
C LYS A 6 -23.56 -8.89 6.44
N VAL A 7 -22.76 -8.49 5.46
CA VAL A 7 -22.50 -7.10 5.10
C VAL A 7 -22.85 -6.84 3.64
N ALA A 8 -23.07 -5.58 3.30
CA ALA A 8 -23.36 -5.15 1.94
C ALA A 8 -22.60 -3.88 1.57
N THR A 9 -22.20 -3.81 0.30
CA THR A 9 -21.73 -2.59 -0.34
C THR A 9 -22.67 -2.20 -1.46
N VAL A 10 -22.96 -0.90 -1.56
CA VAL A 10 -23.82 -0.31 -2.58
C VAL A 10 -22.94 0.32 -3.66
N GLN A 11 -23.20 0.01 -4.92
CA GLN A 11 -22.70 0.77 -6.06
C GLN A 11 -23.84 1.60 -6.65
N PHE A 12 -23.57 2.87 -6.89
CA PHE A 12 -24.59 3.82 -7.34
C PHE A 12 -23.97 4.88 -8.24
N GLU A 13 -24.72 5.39 -9.22
CA GLU A 13 -24.40 6.60 -9.99
C GLU A 13 -25.21 7.81 -9.45
N PRO A 14 -24.61 8.63 -8.57
CA PRO A 14 -25.18 9.92 -8.20
C PRO A 14 -25.37 10.80 -9.42
N ILE A 15 -26.52 11.48 -9.50
CA ILE A 15 -26.70 12.58 -10.44
C ILE A 15 -26.31 13.88 -9.73
N MET A 16 -25.34 14.58 -10.30
CA MET A 16 -24.81 15.83 -9.76
C MET A 16 -25.94 16.82 -9.43
N ALA A 17 -25.92 17.37 -8.21
CA ALA A 17 -26.87 18.35 -7.69
C ALA A 17 -28.34 17.88 -7.54
N GLU A 18 -28.69 16.63 -7.84
CA GLU A 18 -30.04 16.08 -7.63
C GLU A 18 -30.18 15.42 -6.25
N LYS A 19 -29.96 16.20 -5.18
CA LYS A 19 -29.83 15.69 -3.80
C LYS A 19 -30.96 14.78 -3.35
N GLU A 20 -32.21 15.22 -3.52
CA GLU A 20 -33.38 14.43 -3.08
C GLU A 20 -33.55 13.12 -3.84
N ARG A 21 -33.32 13.12 -5.16
CA ARG A 21 -33.35 11.90 -5.99
C ARG A 21 -32.28 10.92 -5.52
N ASN A 22 -31.06 11.41 -5.30
CA ASN A 22 -29.95 10.58 -4.87
C ASN A 22 -30.19 9.97 -3.49
N ILE A 23 -30.69 10.75 -2.52
CA ILE A 23 -31.04 10.23 -1.19
C ILE A 23 -32.15 9.19 -1.29
N ALA A 24 -33.21 9.45 -2.07
CA ALA A 24 -34.30 8.49 -2.26
C ALA A 24 -33.77 7.17 -2.85
N ARG A 25 -32.92 7.23 -3.87
CA ARG A 25 -32.34 6.04 -4.49
C ARG A 25 -31.39 5.27 -3.57
N LEU A 26 -30.57 5.97 -2.78
CA LEU A 26 -29.71 5.34 -1.79
C LEU A 26 -30.53 4.66 -0.69
N LEU A 27 -31.63 5.26 -0.23
CA LEU A 27 -32.53 4.65 0.75
C LEU A 27 -33.17 3.36 0.20
N GLU A 28 -33.58 3.34 -1.08
CA GLU A 28 -34.07 2.12 -1.73
C GLU A 28 -33.03 1.00 -1.76
N LEU A 29 -31.80 1.31 -2.17
CA LEU A 29 -30.70 0.33 -2.22
C LEU A 29 -30.30 -0.15 -0.82
N CYS A 30 -30.33 0.73 0.19
CA CYS A 30 -30.08 0.35 1.57
C CYS A 30 -31.22 -0.51 2.13
N GLU A 31 -32.48 -0.21 1.83
CA GLU A 31 -33.63 -1.04 2.21
C GLU A 31 -33.54 -2.42 1.54
N GLU A 32 -33.16 -2.50 0.25
CA GLU A 32 -32.88 -3.76 -0.44
C GLU A 32 -31.80 -4.57 0.29
N ALA A 33 -30.68 -3.93 0.64
CA ALA A 33 -29.60 -4.56 1.39
C ALA A 33 -30.05 -5.06 2.78
N ALA A 34 -30.82 -4.24 3.50
CA ALA A 34 -31.31 -4.56 4.83
C ALA A 34 -32.32 -5.72 4.80
N VAL A 35 -33.26 -5.72 3.86
CA VAL A 35 -34.19 -6.83 3.61
C VAL A 35 -33.44 -8.09 3.17
N GLY A 36 -32.33 -7.94 2.45
CA GLY A 36 -31.39 -9.01 2.13
C GLY A 36 -30.63 -9.56 3.35
N GLY A 37 -30.81 -8.98 4.54
CA GLY A 37 -30.24 -9.43 5.81
C GLY A 37 -28.89 -8.81 6.14
N ALA A 38 -28.43 -7.79 5.40
CA ALA A 38 -27.18 -7.10 5.74
C ALA A 38 -27.33 -6.32 7.06
N LYS A 39 -26.36 -6.51 7.95
CA LYS A 39 -26.25 -5.80 9.23
C LYS A 39 -25.36 -4.56 9.15
N LEU A 40 -24.46 -4.50 8.18
CA LEU A 40 -23.68 -3.32 7.84
C LEU A 40 -23.81 -3.03 6.34
N ILE A 41 -24.21 -1.82 6.00
CA ILE A 41 -24.44 -1.36 4.62
C ILE A 41 -23.58 -0.13 4.37
N VAL A 42 -22.77 -0.16 3.33
CA VAL A 42 -21.85 0.94 2.98
C VAL A 42 -22.27 1.57 1.66
N THR A 43 -22.38 2.89 1.62
CA THR A 43 -22.75 3.66 0.42
C THR A 43 -21.63 4.60 -0.05
N PRO A 44 -21.64 5.05 -1.33
CA PRO A 44 -20.50 5.78 -1.89
C PRO A 44 -20.24 7.16 -1.29
N GLU A 45 -19.01 7.63 -1.43
CA GLU A 45 -18.58 8.99 -1.08
C GLU A 45 -19.43 10.02 -1.83
N MET A 46 -19.89 11.07 -1.12
CA MET A 46 -20.70 12.14 -1.72
C MET A 46 -21.91 11.61 -2.51
N GLY A 47 -22.38 10.40 -2.18
CA GLY A 47 -23.45 9.70 -2.88
C GLY A 47 -24.75 10.49 -2.87
N THR A 48 -24.92 11.38 -1.88
CA THR A 48 -26.09 12.26 -1.77
C THR A 48 -26.13 13.37 -2.82
N THR A 49 -25.02 13.78 -3.42
CA THR A 49 -24.94 15.06 -4.16
C THR A 49 -24.16 15.02 -5.47
N GLY A 50 -23.25 14.05 -5.65
CA GLY A 50 -22.21 14.13 -6.69
C GLY A 50 -20.95 14.84 -6.17
N TYR A 51 -19.87 14.84 -6.96
CA TYR A 51 -18.50 15.08 -6.49
C TYR A 51 -17.76 16.22 -7.21
N CYS A 52 -17.98 16.39 -8.51
CA CYS A 52 -17.19 17.26 -9.40
C CYS A 52 -17.53 18.76 -9.26
N TRP A 53 -17.51 19.30 -8.04
CA TRP A 53 -17.75 20.71 -7.73
C TRP A 53 -16.60 21.61 -8.21
N TYR A 54 -16.93 22.80 -8.72
CA TYR A 54 -15.93 23.79 -9.12
C TYR A 54 -15.32 24.53 -7.93
N ASP A 55 -16.16 24.94 -6.98
CA ASP A 55 -15.77 25.78 -5.86
C ASP A 55 -16.78 25.69 -4.71
N ARG A 56 -16.49 26.45 -3.64
CA ARG A 56 -17.30 26.55 -2.43
C ARG A 56 -18.71 27.10 -2.67
N ALA A 57 -18.90 28.00 -3.63
CA ALA A 57 -20.20 28.62 -3.88
C ALA A 57 -21.16 27.62 -4.55
N GLU A 58 -20.64 26.77 -5.44
CA GLU A 58 -21.45 25.78 -6.16
C GLU A 58 -21.99 24.68 -5.23
N VAL A 59 -21.19 24.21 -4.27
CA VAL A 59 -21.60 23.16 -3.32
C VAL A 59 -22.43 23.69 -2.15
N ALA A 60 -22.38 25.01 -1.86
CA ALA A 60 -23.02 25.62 -0.70
C ALA A 60 -24.53 25.32 -0.52
N PRO A 61 -25.36 25.17 -1.58
CA PRO A 61 -26.77 24.78 -1.41
C PRO A 61 -26.97 23.34 -0.92
N PHE A 62 -25.93 22.51 -0.94
CA PHE A 62 -26.02 21.07 -0.71
C PHE A 62 -25.40 20.60 0.60
N VAL A 63 -24.51 21.40 1.20
CA VAL A 63 -23.94 21.12 2.53
C VAL A 63 -25.04 21.08 3.60
N GLU A 64 -24.87 20.23 4.60
CA GLU A 64 -25.77 20.19 5.76
C GLU A 64 -25.00 19.93 7.07
N PRO A 65 -25.54 20.37 8.23
CA PRO A 65 -24.98 19.98 9.51
C PRO A 65 -25.11 18.48 9.74
N ILE A 66 -24.21 17.92 10.53
CA ILE A 66 -24.26 16.53 10.97
C ILE A 66 -24.29 16.53 12.51
N PRO A 67 -25.37 16.04 13.16
CA PRO A 67 -26.57 15.44 12.56
C PRO A 67 -27.47 16.47 11.82
N GLY A 68 -28.18 15.99 10.81
CA GLY A 68 -29.04 16.78 9.93
C GLY A 68 -30.12 15.95 9.21
N ALA A 69 -30.82 16.59 8.26
CA ALA A 69 -31.99 16.01 7.59
C ALA A 69 -31.70 14.68 6.86
N THR A 70 -30.55 14.57 6.18
CA THR A 70 -30.19 13.31 5.51
C THR A 70 -29.90 12.23 6.53
N THR A 71 -29.09 12.51 7.55
CA THR A 71 -28.77 11.53 8.60
C THR A 71 -30.01 11.04 9.36
N ALA A 72 -31.02 11.89 9.57
CA ALA A 72 -32.28 11.50 10.21
C ALA A 72 -33.06 10.46 9.40
N ARG A 73 -33.10 10.60 8.07
CA ARG A 73 -33.78 9.65 7.17
C ARG A 73 -33.10 8.29 7.17
N PHE A 74 -31.76 8.27 7.12
CA PHE A 74 -31.01 7.01 7.22
C PHE A 74 -31.08 6.40 8.62
N ALA A 75 -31.19 7.19 9.69
CA ALA A 75 -31.42 6.69 11.04
C ALA A 75 -32.80 6.02 11.20
N GLU A 76 -33.83 6.56 10.55
CA GLU A 76 -35.15 5.89 10.51
C GLU A 76 -35.07 4.52 9.82
N LEU A 77 -34.35 4.43 8.69
CA LEU A 77 -34.12 3.18 7.99
C LEU A 77 -33.32 2.18 8.83
N ALA A 78 -32.20 2.63 9.43
CA ALA A 78 -31.34 1.82 10.29
C ALA A 78 -32.12 1.25 11.49
N ARG A 79 -32.96 2.07 12.13
CA ARG A 79 -33.85 1.66 13.22
C ARG A 79 -34.92 0.66 12.76
N LYS A 80 -35.52 0.88 11.59
CA LYS A 80 -36.57 0.01 11.03
C LYS A 80 -36.07 -1.42 10.80
N HIS A 81 -34.82 -1.58 10.34
CA HIS A 81 -34.25 -2.87 9.97
C HIS A 81 -33.20 -3.42 10.94
N ASP A 82 -32.94 -2.69 12.03
CA ASP A 82 -31.91 -3.07 13.01
C ASP A 82 -30.55 -3.32 12.32
N CYS A 83 -30.08 -2.33 11.55
CA CYS A 83 -28.83 -2.39 10.81
C CYS A 83 -27.99 -1.11 10.98
N TYR A 84 -26.76 -1.16 10.48
CA TYR A 84 -25.81 -0.06 10.47
C TYR A 84 -25.58 0.41 9.03
N ILE A 85 -25.56 1.72 8.81
CA ILE A 85 -25.45 2.33 7.49
C ILE A 85 -24.34 3.38 7.48
N VAL A 86 -23.46 3.31 6.50
CA VAL A 86 -22.44 4.34 6.22
C VAL A 86 -22.91 5.22 5.06
N VAL A 87 -22.92 6.54 5.26
CA VAL A 87 -23.38 7.52 4.27
C VAL A 87 -22.35 8.64 4.07
N GLY A 88 -21.99 8.92 2.81
CA GLY A 88 -21.12 10.05 2.43
C GLY A 88 -21.90 11.29 2.01
N LEU A 89 -21.58 12.45 2.57
CA LEU A 89 -22.26 13.72 2.31
C LEU A 89 -21.36 14.95 2.57
N PRO A 90 -21.65 16.11 1.92
CA PRO A 90 -20.98 17.36 2.25
C PRO A 90 -21.50 17.94 3.57
N GLU A 91 -20.60 18.12 4.53
CA GLU A 91 -20.87 18.65 5.86
C GLU A 91 -20.63 20.16 5.90
N VAL A 92 -21.43 20.89 6.69
CA VAL A 92 -21.08 22.21 7.24
C VAL A 92 -21.10 22.17 8.77
N ASP A 93 -20.07 22.72 9.41
CA ASP A 93 -19.99 22.80 10.87
C ASP A 93 -20.54 24.11 11.44
N GLU A 94 -20.46 24.24 12.77
CA GLU A 94 -20.99 25.39 13.52
C GLU A 94 -20.28 26.71 13.18
N ASP A 95 -19.01 26.64 12.76
CA ASP A 95 -18.21 27.77 12.29
C ASP A 95 -18.40 28.05 10.79
N GLY A 96 -19.27 27.27 10.13
CA GLY A 96 -19.54 27.36 8.70
C GLY A 96 -18.46 26.73 7.82
N ILE A 97 -17.52 25.95 8.36
CA ILE A 97 -16.50 25.26 7.57
C ILE A 97 -17.10 24.02 6.89
N TYR A 98 -16.68 23.76 5.65
CA TYR A 98 -17.22 22.65 4.86
C TYR A 98 -16.26 21.47 4.85
N TYR A 99 -16.78 20.25 4.87
CA TYR A 99 -16.00 19.02 4.82
C TYR A 99 -16.66 17.98 3.90
N ASN A 100 -15.85 17.09 3.33
CA ASN A 100 -16.36 15.82 2.80
C ASN A 100 -16.37 14.81 3.95
N SER A 101 -17.56 14.33 4.30
CA SER A 101 -17.75 13.53 5.51
C SER A 101 -18.46 12.21 5.23
N ALA A 102 -18.10 11.20 6.01
CA ALA A 102 -18.77 9.91 6.11
C ALA A 102 -19.37 9.79 7.51
N VAL A 103 -20.60 9.32 7.61
CA VAL A 103 -21.26 9.05 8.90
C VAL A 103 -21.52 7.57 9.07
N LEU A 104 -21.36 7.06 10.30
CA LEU A 104 -21.84 5.75 10.71
C LEU A 104 -23.13 5.94 11.53
N ILE A 105 -24.21 5.32 11.06
CA ILE A 105 -25.52 5.39 11.68
C ILE A 105 -25.93 3.98 12.09
N GLY A 106 -26.37 3.78 13.33
CA GLY A 106 -26.90 2.51 13.83
C GLY A 106 -28.38 2.58 14.18
N PRO A 107 -28.95 1.51 14.77
CA PRO A 107 -30.36 1.42 15.12
C PRO A 107 -30.84 2.49 16.12
N GLU A 108 -29.92 2.99 16.95
CA GLU A 108 -30.18 4.03 17.96
C GLU A 108 -29.94 5.46 17.44
N GLY A 109 -29.41 5.62 16.22
CA GLY A 109 -29.10 6.91 15.62
C GLY A 109 -27.64 7.06 15.16
N LEU A 110 -27.17 8.29 15.05
CA LEU A 110 -25.81 8.62 14.64
C LEU A 110 -24.79 8.12 15.68
N ILE A 111 -23.82 7.31 15.25
CA ILE A 111 -22.72 6.81 16.09
C ILE A 111 -21.52 7.75 16.01
N GLY A 112 -21.19 8.21 14.80
CA GLY A 112 -20.08 9.11 14.60
C GLY A 112 -19.89 9.50 13.15
N ARG A 113 -18.90 10.37 12.90
CA ARG A 113 -18.57 10.89 11.57
C ARG A 113 -17.06 11.00 11.40
N HIS A 114 -16.57 10.67 10.21
CA HIS A 114 -15.22 10.92 9.74
C HIS A 114 -15.23 12.05 8.71
N ARG A 115 -14.24 12.94 8.79
CA ARG A 115 -13.99 13.98 7.78
C ARG A 115 -12.76 13.57 7.00
N LYS A 116 -12.85 13.57 5.67
CA LYS A 116 -11.79 13.09 4.78
C LYS A 116 -10.47 13.76 5.10
N THR A 117 -9.45 12.97 5.47
CA THR A 117 -8.17 13.53 5.95
C THR A 117 -7.33 14.05 4.79
N HIS A 118 -7.35 13.36 3.65
CA HIS A 118 -6.57 13.70 2.47
C HIS A 118 -7.50 14.11 1.31
N PRO A 119 -7.67 15.40 1.03
CA PRO A 119 -8.49 15.87 -0.09
C PRO A 119 -7.92 15.45 -1.46
N TYR A 120 -8.79 15.23 -2.44
CA TYR A 120 -8.42 14.94 -3.82
C TYR A 120 -8.96 16.00 -4.80
N ILE A 121 -8.05 16.54 -5.62
CA ILE A 121 -8.23 17.48 -6.75
C ILE A 121 -9.37 18.53 -6.66
N SER A 122 -10.64 18.12 -6.72
CA SER A 122 -11.79 19.03 -6.63
C SER A 122 -12.00 19.55 -5.20
N GLU A 123 -11.77 18.71 -4.19
CA GLU A 123 -12.11 18.97 -2.79
C GLU A 123 -11.38 20.15 -2.15
N PRO A 124 -10.07 20.38 -2.39
CA PRO A 124 -9.37 21.53 -1.84
C PRO A 124 -9.98 22.90 -2.20
N LYS A 125 -10.86 22.96 -3.21
CA LYS A 125 -11.50 24.21 -3.67
C LYS A 125 -12.73 24.59 -2.85
N TRP A 126 -13.29 23.67 -2.08
CA TRP A 126 -14.56 23.88 -1.38
C TRP A 126 -14.58 23.37 0.06
N SER A 127 -13.77 22.37 0.40
CA SER A 127 -13.71 21.73 1.72
C SER A 127 -12.36 21.95 2.42
N ALA A 128 -12.38 21.93 3.75
CA ALA A 128 -11.19 21.78 4.57
C ALA A 128 -10.79 20.30 4.67
N ALA A 129 -9.51 20.06 4.96
CA ALA A 129 -9.04 18.73 5.34
C ALA A 129 -9.63 18.34 6.70
N GLY A 130 -9.89 17.05 6.88
CA GLY A 130 -10.46 16.50 8.10
C GLY A 130 -9.58 16.69 9.32
N ASP A 131 -10.23 16.98 10.44
CA ASP A 131 -9.62 17.41 11.71
C ASP A 131 -9.97 16.47 12.88
N LEU A 132 -10.68 15.37 12.61
CA LEU A 132 -11.13 14.43 13.63
C LEU A 132 -10.14 13.28 13.91
N HIS A 133 -9.00 13.30 13.23
CA HIS A 133 -7.94 12.29 13.31
C HIS A 133 -8.48 10.87 13.13
N ASN A 134 -7.98 9.92 13.91
CA ASN A 134 -8.27 8.50 13.74
C ASN A 134 -9.50 8.09 14.53
N GLN A 135 -10.47 7.46 13.86
CA GLN A 135 -11.75 7.09 14.46
C GLN A 135 -12.07 5.61 14.24
N VAL A 136 -12.22 4.90 15.35
CA VAL A 136 -12.71 3.51 15.35
C VAL A 136 -13.90 3.47 16.30
N PHE A 137 -15.06 3.11 15.76
CA PHE A 137 -16.33 3.06 16.48
C PHE A 137 -16.57 1.64 16.99
N ASP A 138 -16.73 1.50 18.30
CA ASP A 138 -17.10 0.22 18.91
C ASP A 138 -18.62 0.00 18.76
N THR A 139 -19.00 -1.15 18.22
CA THR A 139 -20.40 -1.49 17.95
C THR A 139 -20.67 -2.96 18.29
N PRO A 140 -21.93 -3.35 18.55
CA PRO A 140 -22.33 -4.75 18.67
C PRO A 140 -21.92 -5.67 17.51
N ILE A 141 -21.66 -5.11 16.32
CA ILE A 141 -21.27 -5.86 15.12
C ILE A 141 -19.76 -5.77 14.81
N GLY A 142 -18.96 -5.32 15.78
CA GLY A 142 -17.50 -5.18 15.64
C GLY A 142 -17.03 -3.74 15.61
N ARG A 143 -15.71 -3.56 15.58
CA ARG A 143 -15.08 -2.24 15.55
C ARG A 143 -14.97 -1.74 14.11
N ILE A 144 -15.62 -0.63 13.82
CA ILE A 144 -15.76 -0.10 12.46
C ILE A 144 -14.97 1.20 12.34
N ALA A 145 -14.10 1.27 11.35
CA ALA A 145 -13.43 2.49 10.92
C ALA A 145 -14.04 3.02 9.63
N LEU A 146 -13.96 4.33 9.42
CA LEU A 146 -14.37 4.99 8.17
C LEU A 146 -13.15 5.62 7.50
N LEU A 147 -12.99 5.39 6.21
CA LEU A 147 -12.01 6.09 5.37
C LEU A 147 -12.69 6.57 4.09
N ILE A 148 -12.23 7.68 3.53
CA ILE A 148 -12.85 8.26 2.33
C ILE A 148 -11.82 8.36 1.21
N CYS A 149 -12.08 7.64 0.12
CA CYS A 149 -11.37 7.69 -1.16
C CYS A 149 -9.85 7.85 -1.06
N MET A 150 -9.35 9.06 -1.19
CA MET A 150 -7.92 9.34 -1.22
C MET A 150 -7.20 8.98 0.10
N ASP A 151 -7.92 8.87 1.23
CA ASP A 151 -7.36 8.40 2.50
C ASP A 151 -6.64 7.06 2.35
N ILE A 152 -7.12 6.14 1.49
CA ILE A 152 -6.54 4.80 1.34
C ILE A 152 -5.19 4.80 0.60
N HIS A 153 -4.82 5.87 -0.12
CA HIS A 153 -3.49 5.95 -0.75
C HIS A 153 -2.37 6.12 0.27
N PHE A 154 -2.69 6.65 1.46
CA PHE A 154 -1.74 6.86 2.54
C PHE A 154 -1.73 5.63 3.44
N VAL A 155 -0.54 5.07 3.68
CA VAL A 155 -0.42 3.85 4.49
C VAL A 155 -0.82 4.10 5.94
N GLU A 156 -0.60 5.33 6.40
CA GLU A 156 -0.76 5.73 7.78
C GLU A 156 -2.22 5.69 8.21
N THR A 157 -3.15 6.08 7.35
CA THR A 157 -4.57 6.17 7.69
C THR A 157 -5.14 4.79 8.04
N ALA A 158 -5.01 3.82 7.14
CA ALA A 158 -5.48 2.46 7.37
C ALA A 158 -4.70 1.76 8.47
N ARG A 159 -3.39 1.98 8.56
CA ARG A 159 -2.58 1.45 9.67
C ARG A 159 -3.07 1.99 11.01
N LEU A 160 -3.35 3.28 11.12
CA LEU A 160 -3.89 3.88 12.35
C LEU A 160 -5.26 3.31 12.72
N MET A 161 -6.14 3.06 11.73
CA MET A 161 -7.43 2.40 11.99
C MET A 161 -7.23 1.00 12.57
N ALA A 162 -6.33 0.22 11.98
CA ALA A 162 -6.06 -1.13 12.42
C ALA A 162 -5.35 -1.18 13.79
N LEU A 163 -4.42 -0.25 14.05
CA LEU A 163 -3.82 -0.07 15.37
C LEU A 163 -4.86 0.35 16.42
N GLY A 164 -5.87 1.12 16.02
CA GLY A 164 -7.06 1.43 16.83
C GLY A 164 -7.99 0.24 17.05
N GLY A 165 -7.68 -0.93 16.49
CA GLY A 165 -8.40 -2.17 16.71
C GLY A 165 -9.57 -2.42 15.75
N ALA A 166 -9.66 -1.68 14.64
CA ALA A 166 -10.73 -1.85 13.64
C ALA A 166 -10.78 -3.29 13.11
N ASP A 167 -11.95 -3.93 13.16
CA ASP A 167 -12.21 -5.22 12.52
C ASP A 167 -12.56 -5.01 11.03
N ILE A 168 -13.26 -3.91 10.75
CA ILE A 168 -13.79 -3.52 9.44
C ILE A 168 -13.38 -2.08 9.15
N ILE A 169 -12.87 -1.83 7.95
CA ILE A 169 -12.69 -0.50 7.38
C ILE A 169 -13.77 -0.33 6.30
N CYS A 170 -14.75 0.54 6.56
CA CYS A 170 -15.69 0.99 5.54
C CYS A 170 -15.00 2.10 4.74
N HIS A 171 -14.67 1.80 3.50
CA HIS A 171 -14.07 2.75 2.58
C HIS A 171 -15.15 3.20 1.58
N ILE A 172 -15.36 4.51 1.47
CA ILE A 172 -16.35 5.09 0.56
C ILE A 172 -15.63 5.95 -0.47
N SER A 173 -15.98 5.84 -1.75
CA SER A 173 -15.20 6.50 -2.79
C SER A 173 -15.95 7.00 -4.03
N ASN A 174 -15.34 8.01 -4.67
CA ASN A 174 -15.49 8.40 -6.06
C ASN A 174 -14.21 8.02 -6.83
N TRP A 175 -13.86 6.73 -6.87
CA TRP A 175 -12.62 6.24 -7.46
C TRP A 175 -12.63 6.28 -8.99
N LEU A 176 -11.47 6.57 -9.57
CA LEU A 176 -11.28 6.78 -11.00
C LEU A 176 -9.87 6.36 -11.44
N ALA A 177 -9.60 6.49 -12.73
CA ALA A 177 -8.28 6.30 -13.36
C ALA A 177 -7.65 4.90 -13.30
N GLU A 178 -8.40 3.87 -12.89
CA GLU A 178 -7.97 2.47 -12.99
C GLU A 178 -9.16 1.51 -12.98
N ARG A 179 -8.94 0.26 -13.40
CA ARG A 179 -9.90 -0.83 -13.19
C ARG A 179 -9.92 -1.26 -11.72
N THR A 180 -11.09 -1.64 -11.23
CA THR A 180 -11.35 -1.95 -9.82
C THR A 180 -11.95 -3.37 -9.68
N PRO A 181 -11.78 -4.08 -8.54
CA PRO A 181 -11.26 -3.61 -7.24
C PRO A 181 -9.81 -3.10 -7.26
N ALA A 182 -9.55 -1.90 -6.76
CA ALA A 182 -8.22 -1.29 -6.87
C ALA A 182 -7.16 -2.07 -6.07
N PRO A 183 -5.91 -2.20 -6.58
CA PRO A 183 -4.81 -2.84 -5.87
C PRO A 183 -4.53 -2.25 -4.47
N TYR A 184 -4.80 -0.95 -4.28
CA TYR A 184 -4.66 -0.27 -2.99
C TYR A 184 -5.65 -0.79 -1.95
N TRP A 185 -6.92 -0.99 -2.33
CA TRP A 185 -7.93 -1.51 -1.43
C TRP A 185 -7.57 -2.91 -0.95
N ILE A 186 -7.08 -3.74 -1.87
CA ILE A 186 -6.63 -5.11 -1.57
C ILE A 186 -5.43 -5.08 -0.62
N SER A 187 -4.43 -4.25 -0.90
CA SER A 187 -3.24 -4.12 -0.05
C SER A 187 -3.59 -3.62 1.36
N ARG A 188 -4.57 -2.72 1.48
CA ARG A 188 -4.98 -2.13 2.76
C ARG A 188 -5.79 -3.11 3.61
N ALA A 189 -6.58 -3.99 2.99
CA ALA A 189 -7.19 -5.12 3.69
C ALA A 189 -6.11 -6.11 4.19
N PHE A 190 -5.23 -6.51 3.28
CA PHE A 190 -4.15 -7.48 3.53
C PHE A 190 -3.18 -7.04 4.63
N GLU A 191 -2.54 -5.87 4.49
CA GLU A 191 -1.47 -5.43 5.39
C GLU A 191 -1.95 -5.05 6.80
N ASN A 192 -3.24 -4.80 6.94
CA ASN A 192 -3.86 -4.38 8.19
C ASN A 192 -4.69 -5.49 8.85
N SER A 193 -4.80 -6.66 8.22
CA SER A 193 -5.62 -7.77 8.71
C SER A 193 -7.03 -7.28 9.07
N CYS A 194 -7.65 -6.54 8.16
CA CYS A 194 -8.99 -5.98 8.30
C CYS A 194 -9.86 -6.39 7.11
N TYR A 195 -11.16 -6.53 7.33
CA TYR A 195 -12.07 -6.47 6.20
C TYR A 195 -12.11 -5.03 5.65
N VAL A 196 -12.07 -4.89 4.33
CA VAL A 196 -12.36 -3.61 3.66
C VAL A 196 -13.67 -3.77 2.92
N ILE A 197 -14.67 -2.98 3.30
CA ILE A 197 -15.94 -2.88 2.57
C ILE A 197 -15.84 -1.60 1.76
N GLU A 198 -15.60 -1.76 0.46
CA GLU A 198 -15.48 -0.66 -0.48
C GLU A 198 -16.81 -0.37 -1.15
N SER A 199 -17.28 0.87 -1.03
CA SER A 199 -18.43 1.39 -1.75
C SER A 199 -17.99 2.54 -2.64
N ASN A 200 -17.86 2.24 -3.93
CA ASN A 200 -17.50 3.20 -4.95
C ASN A 200 -18.73 3.58 -5.78
N ARG A 201 -18.77 4.81 -6.28
CA ARG A 201 -19.69 5.14 -7.35
C ARG A 201 -19.22 4.59 -8.70
N TRP A 202 -20.10 4.64 -9.68
CA TRP A 202 -19.74 4.50 -11.08
C TRP A 202 -20.37 5.63 -11.91
N GLY A 203 -20.16 5.60 -13.23
CA GLY A 203 -20.77 6.54 -14.16
C GLY A 203 -19.89 7.72 -14.54
N LEU A 204 -20.47 8.68 -15.27
CA LEU A 204 -19.76 9.83 -15.84
C LEU A 204 -20.32 11.15 -15.28
N GLU A 205 -19.47 11.93 -14.62
CA GLU A 205 -19.85 13.24 -14.09
C GLU A 205 -18.88 14.30 -14.57
N ARG A 206 -19.36 15.30 -15.32
CA ARG A 206 -18.53 16.41 -15.83
C ARG A 206 -17.22 15.92 -16.46
N THR A 207 -17.31 14.96 -17.38
CA THR A 207 -16.18 14.32 -18.08
C THR A 207 -15.28 13.42 -17.24
N VAL A 208 -15.53 13.30 -15.94
CA VAL A 208 -14.82 12.39 -15.04
C VAL A 208 -15.52 11.04 -15.06
N GLN A 209 -14.82 10.01 -15.52
CA GLN A 209 -15.29 8.63 -15.52
C GLN A 209 -14.89 7.94 -14.22
N PHE A 210 -15.88 7.48 -13.45
CA PHE A 210 -15.66 6.72 -12.23
C PHE A 210 -15.69 5.22 -12.50
N SER A 211 -14.91 4.48 -11.71
CA SER A 211 -14.53 3.10 -12.02
C SER A 211 -15.51 2.03 -11.60
N GLY A 212 -16.47 2.30 -10.70
CA GLY A 212 -17.26 1.23 -10.09
C GLY A 212 -16.37 0.23 -9.34
N GLY A 213 -16.69 -1.06 -9.38
CA GLY A 213 -15.93 -2.10 -8.69
C GLY A 213 -16.14 -2.14 -7.17
N SER A 214 -17.29 -1.67 -6.67
CA SER A 214 -17.62 -1.79 -5.24
C SER A 214 -17.49 -3.23 -4.79
N CYS A 215 -16.83 -3.48 -3.65
CA CYS A 215 -16.46 -4.84 -3.26
C CYS A 215 -16.32 -5.02 -1.74
N VAL A 216 -16.30 -6.28 -1.32
CA VAL A 216 -15.90 -6.69 0.03
C VAL A 216 -14.61 -7.48 -0.09
N ILE A 217 -13.57 -7.06 0.65
CA ILE A 217 -12.24 -7.65 0.62
C ILE A 217 -11.92 -8.20 2.01
N ALA A 218 -11.48 -9.45 2.07
CA ALA A 218 -11.11 -10.13 3.29
C ALA A 218 -9.68 -9.77 3.76
N PRO A 219 -9.34 -10.04 5.04
CA PRO A 219 -8.01 -9.78 5.61
C PRO A 219 -6.82 -10.42 4.88
N ASP A 220 -7.04 -11.43 4.04
CA ASP A 220 -6.00 -12.08 3.22
C ASP A 220 -5.87 -11.46 1.81
N GLY A 221 -6.62 -10.41 1.52
CA GLY A 221 -6.70 -9.76 0.21
C GLY A 221 -7.61 -10.48 -0.80
N SER A 222 -8.35 -11.52 -0.41
CA SER A 222 -9.36 -12.14 -1.28
C SER A 222 -10.59 -11.25 -1.43
N ILE A 223 -11.17 -11.22 -2.64
CA ILE A 223 -12.40 -10.48 -2.94
C ILE A 223 -13.58 -11.41 -2.68
N ALA A 224 -14.37 -11.12 -1.64
CA ALA A 224 -15.52 -11.92 -1.23
C ALA A 224 -16.78 -11.60 -2.07
N ALA A 225 -16.94 -10.36 -2.49
CA ALA A 225 -18.04 -9.92 -3.35
C ALA A 225 -17.62 -8.68 -4.16
N VAL A 226 -18.17 -8.49 -5.36
CA VAL A 226 -17.88 -7.35 -6.23
C VAL A 226 -19.05 -7.01 -7.16
N ILE A 227 -19.26 -5.72 -7.42
CA ILE A 227 -20.11 -5.19 -8.49
C ILE A 227 -19.19 -4.48 -9.48
N ASP A 228 -19.11 -4.98 -10.72
CA ASP A 228 -18.25 -4.36 -11.74
C ASP A 228 -18.80 -2.99 -12.20
N GLY A 229 -19.90 -3.00 -12.96
CA GLY A 229 -20.60 -1.79 -13.42
C GLY A 229 -22.10 -1.84 -13.09
N GLY A 230 -22.79 -0.70 -13.25
CA GLY A 230 -24.21 -0.61 -12.94
C GLY A 230 -24.50 -0.27 -11.47
N ASP A 231 -25.70 0.20 -11.21
CA ASP A 231 -26.23 0.33 -9.84
C ASP A 231 -26.53 -1.06 -9.26
N GLY A 232 -26.26 -1.28 -7.98
CA GLY A 232 -26.61 -2.52 -7.32
C GLY A 232 -26.06 -2.68 -5.91
N VAL A 233 -26.31 -3.86 -5.33
CA VAL A 233 -25.86 -4.25 -3.99
C VAL A 233 -25.11 -5.57 -4.08
N ALA A 234 -23.94 -5.66 -3.46
CA ALA A 234 -23.18 -6.89 -3.30
C ALA A 234 -23.13 -7.27 -1.83
N PHE A 235 -23.33 -8.56 -1.56
CA PHE A 235 -23.39 -9.11 -0.21
C PHE A 235 -22.22 -10.05 0.05
N ALA A 236 -21.70 -10.05 1.27
CA ALA A 236 -20.75 -11.05 1.75
C ALA A 236 -21.05 -11.42 3.19
N GLU A 237 -20.66 -12.63 3.59
CA GLU A 237 -20.57 -13.02 4.99
C GLU A 237 -19.12 -12.88 5.44
N ILE A 238 -18.90 -12.22 6.57
CA ILE A 238 -17.57 -11.98 7.13
C ILE A 238 -17.46 -12.56 8.54
N ASP A 239 -16.26 -13.00 8.89
CA ASP A 239 -15.92 -13.54 10.21
C ASP A 239 -14.91 -12.63 10.90
N LEU A 240 -15.37 -11.85 11.89
CA LEU A 240 -14.53 -10.88 12.58
C LEU A 240 -13.34 -11.52 13.30
N ASP A 241 -13.41 -12.80 13.65
CA ASP A 241 -12.28 -13.50 14.29
C ASP A 241 -11.08 -13.61 13.33
N THR A 242 -11.33 -13.65 12.01
CA THR A 242 -10.27 -13.63 10.99
C THR A 242 -9.49 -12.30 11.03
N ALA A 243 -10.18 -11.17 11.13
CA ALA A 243 -9.52 -9.86 11.26
C ALA A 243 -8.84 -9.69 12.63
N ARG A 244 -9.48 -10.20 13.70
CA ARG A 244 -8.96 -10.11 15.07
C ARG A 244 -7.72 -10.98 15.33
N ALA A 245 -7.48 -11.98 14.49
CA ALA A 245 -6.24 -12.75 14.53
C ALA A 245 -5.00 -11.86 14.30
N ARG A 246 -5.13 -10.75 13.55
CA ARG A 246 -4.02 -9.81 13.24
C ARG A 246 -2.82 -10.51 12.62
N GLN A 247 -3.09 -11.52 11.79
CA GLN A 247 -2.10 -12.32 11.12
C GLN A 247 -2.03 -12.01 9.63
N ILE A 248 -0.81 -12.10 9.09
CA ILE A 248 -0.54 -12.06 7.65
C ILE A 248 0.35 -13.24 7.33
N GLY A 249 -0.13 -14.19 6.53
CA GLY A 249 0.65 -15.37 6.18
C GLY A 249 1.10 -16.22 7.37
N GLY A 250 0.33 -16.20 8.47
CA GLY A 250 0.67 -16.88 9.73
C GLY A 250 1.52 -16.04 10.70
N GLU A 251 2.04 -14.89 10.28
CA GLU A 251 2.88 -14.01 11.11
C GLU A 251 2.02 -13.00 11.89
N ALA A 252 2.32 -12.81 13.18
CA ALA A 252 1.64 -11.85 14.04
C ALA A 252 2.17 -10.41 13.84
N VAL A 253 2.05 -9.89 12.61
CA VAL A 253 2.73 -8.66 12.15
C VAL A 253 2.55 -7.46 13.09
N PHE A 254 1.38 -7.30 13.71
CA PHE A 254 1.12 -6.19 14.63
C PHE A 254 2.00 -6.23 15.88
N ARG A 255 2.31 -7.43 16.39
CA ARG A 255 3.23 -7.64 17.52
C ARG A 255 4.69 -7.53 17.11
N GLN A 256 4.97 -7.73 15.82
CA GLN A 256 6.31 -7.69 15.25
C GLN A 256 6.74 -6.29 14.77
N ARG A 257 5.84 -5.31 14.79
CA ARG A 257 6.16 -3.90 14.51
C ARG A 257 7.30 -3.43 15.42
N ARG A 258 8.07 -2.46 14.93
CA ARG A 258 9.21 -1.85 15.62
C ARG A 258 9.03 -0.31 15.70
N PRO A 259 8.08 0.20 16.51
CA PRO A 259 7.75 1.64 16.53
C PRO A 259 8.94 2.56 16.82
N GLU A 260 9.94 2.08 17.55
CA GLU A 260 11.19 2.77 17.83
C GLU A 260 12.03 3.06 16.57
N LEU A 261 11.80 2.32 15.47
CA LEU A 261 12.45 2.53 14.17
C LEU A 261 11.68 3.48 13.25
N TYR A 262 10.51 3.98 13.68
CA TYR A 262 9.65 4.80 12.84
C TYR A 262 9.53 6.30 13.22
N PRO A 263 10.41 6.92 14.04
CA PRO A 263 10.21 8.31 14.47
C PRO A 263 10.17 9.28 13.28
N GLU A 264 10.83 8.97 12.16
CA GLU A 264 10.77 9.79 10.95
C GLU A 264 9.37 9.87 10.34
N LEU A 265 8.44 8.97 10.67
CA LEU A 265 7.06 9.11 10.21
C LEU A 265 6.42 10.43 10.68
N LEU A 266 6.95 11.05 11.74
CA LEU A 266 6.50 12.35 12.26
C LEU A 266 7.15 13.56 11.57
N THR A 267 8.10 13.37 10.65
CA THR A 267 8.80 14.48 9.97
C THR A 267 8.13 14.88 8.65
N GLY A 268 8.33 16.14 8.27
CA GLY A 268 7.90 16.73 7.01
C GLY A 268 9.04 16.91 6.02
N THR A 269 9.77 15.84 5.67
CA THR A 269 10.95 15.90 4.78
C THR A 269 10.65 16.59 3.44
N PHE A 270 9.46 16.37 2.89
CA PHE A 270 9.05 16.88 1.57
C PHE A 270 8.14 18.11 1.64
N SER A 271 8.10 18.82 2.77
CA SER A 271 7.31 20.06 2.91
C SER A 271 7.92 21.26 2.18
N TRP A 272 9.19 21.19 1.82
CA TRP A 272 9.94 22.20 1.06
C TRP A 272 10.68 21.55 -0.10
N ASN A 273 11.38 22.35 -0.91
CA ASN A 273 12.20 21.84 -2.01
C ASN A 273 13.18 20.75 -1.51
N PRO A 274 13.02 19.49 -1.94
CA PRO A 274 13.84 18.39 -1.44
C PRO A 274 15.34 18.55 -1.71
N TYR A 275 15.74 19.24 -2.79
CA TYR A 275 17.16 19.48 -3.07
C TYR A 275 17.81 20.38 -2.01
N ASP A 276 17.10 21.41 -1.57
CA ASP A 276 17.58 22.30 -0.52
C ASP A 276 17.59 21.58 0.84
N PHE A 277 16.57 20.74 1.10
CA PHE A 277 16.46 19.95 2.33
C PHE A 277 17.61 18.94 2.46
N PHE A 278 17.81 18.10 1.44
CA PHE A 278 18.87 17.07 1.47
C PHE A 278 20.26 17.64 1.23
N GLY A 279 20.40 18.86 0.71
CA GLY A 279 21.69 19.55 0.58
C GLY A 279 22.00 20.49 1.75
N LEU A 280 21.16 20.53 2.78
CA LEU A 280 21.23 21.51 3.85
C LEU A 280 22.62 21.46 4.52
N TYR A 281 23.27 22.63 4.61
CA TYR A 281 24.63 22.79 5.14
C TYR A 281 25.71 21.96 4.43
N GLY A 282 25.47 21.55 3.18
CA GLY A 282 26.38 20.71 2.41
C GLY A 282 26.44 19.26 2.88
N HIS A 283 25.51 18.83 3.72
CA HIS A 283 25.42 17.46 4.20
C HIS A 283 24.79 16.57 3.14
N GLU A 284 25.50 15.52 2.69
CA GLU A 284 24.96 14.38 1.92
C GLU A 284 23.93 14.73 0.85
N ALA A 285 24.34 15.66 -0.04
CA ALA A 285 23.51 16.13 -1.14
C ALA A 285 22.89 14.98 -1.92
N TRP A 286 21.60 15.12 -2.22
CA TRP A 286 20.83 14.09 -2.91
C TRP A 286 21.47 13.76 -4.28
N PRO A 287 21.75 12.47 -4.59
CA PRO A 287 22.43 12.11 -5.83
C PRO A 287 21.63 12.57 -7.04
N LYS A 288 22.36 13.07 -8.06
CA LYS A 288 21.74 13.55 -9.31
C LYS A 288 20.82 12.52 -9.97
N GLY A 289 21.15 11.23 -9.83
CA GLY A 289 20.47 10.14 -10.50
C GLY A 289 20.64 10.17 -12.01
N LYS A 290 20.09 9.16 -12.68
CA LYS A 290 20.09 9.05 -14.15
C LYS A 290 19.01 8.06 -14.59
N ARG A 291 18.83 7.96 -15.91
CA ARG A 291 18.10 6.85 -16.49
C ARG A 291 18.96 5.59 -16.43
N SER A 292 18.40 4.51 -15.90
CA SER A 292 19.12 3.26 -15.62
C SER A 292 18.26 2.04 -15.88
N ARG A 293 18.88 0.86 -15.89
CA ARG A 293 18.17 -0.43 -15.97
C ARG A 293 18.42 -1.24 -14.71
N LEU A 294 17.34 -1.62 -14.04
CA LEU A 294 17.38 -2.51 -12.89
C LEU A 294 16.82 -3.86 -13.27
N THR A 295 17.39 -4.91 -12.68
CA THR A 295 16.94 -6.27 -12.86
C THR A 295 16.58 -6.89 -11.51
N ALA A 296 15.42 -7.53 -11.44
CA ALA A 296 15.07 -8.47 -10.38
C ALA A 296 15.30 -9.89 -10.91
N ALA A 297 16.06 -10.69 -10.18
CA ALA A 297 16.30 -12.10 -10.47
C ALA A 297 15.49 -12.99 -9.54
N GLN A 298 15.09 -14.18 -10.00
CA GLN A 298 14.45 -15.20 -9.17
C GLN A 298 14.97 -16.59 -9.50
N PHE A 299 15.30 -17.33 -8.45
CA PHE A 299 15.71 -18.73 -8.48
C PHE A 299 15.53 -19.34 -7.09
N ALA A 300 15.67 -20.66 -6.97
CA ALA A 300 15.64 -21.36 -5.69
C ALA A 300 17.07 -21.55 -5.12
N PRO A 301 17.49 -20.81 -4.07
CA PRO A 301 18.82 -21.00 -3.49
C PRO A 301 18.90 -22.28 -2.66
N THR A 302 20.04 -22.95 -2.73
CA THR A 302 20.35 -24.17 -1.98
C THR A 302 21.35 -23.90 -0.86
N ASP A 303 21.72 -24.90 -0.07
CA ASP A 303 22.77 -24.77 0.94
C ASP A 303 24.21 -24.91 0.39
N ASP A 304 24.35 -25.08 -0.93
CA ASP A 304 25.62 -25.03 -1.65
C ASP A 304 25.93 -23.58 -2.12
N ILE A 305 26.75 -22.89 -1.31
CA ILE A 305 27.24 -21.54 -1.61
C ILE A 305 27.95 -21.48 -2.97
N GLY A 306 28.67 -22.54 -3.35
CA GLY A 306 29.40 -22.59 -4.62
C GLY A 306 28.46 -22.59 -5.82
N GLY A 307 27.43 -23.45 -5.78
CA GLY A 307 26.35 -23.51 -6.77
C GLY A 307 25.54 -22.22 -6.84
N ASN A 308 25.16 -21.66 -5.68
CA ASN A 308 24.45 -20.38 -5.62
C ASN A 308 25.26 -19.24 -6.25
N LEU A 309 26.57 -19.15 -5.96
CA LEU A 309 27.46 -18.15 -6.59
C LEU A 309 27.54 -18.33 -8.11
N ALA A 310 27.53 -19.57 -8.61
CA ALA A 310 27.51 -19.83 -10.05
C ALA A 310 26.19 -19.40 -10.69
N GLN A 311 25.06 -19.61 -10.00
CA GLN A 311 23.75 -19.15 -10.46
C GLN A 311 23.65 -17.61 -10.46
N ILE A 312 24.13 -16.95 -9.40
CA ILE A 312 24.23 -15.49 -9.33
C ILE A 312 25.08 -14.94 -10.47
N ASP A 313 26.25 -15.54 -10.74
CA ASP A 313 27.12 -15.16 -11.87
C ASP A 313 26.36 -15.27 -13.20
N ALA A 314 25.73 -16.41 -13.48
CA ALA A 314 25.01 -16.64 -14.73
C ALA A 314 23.90 -15.60 -14.96
N LEU A 315 23.07 -15.37 -13.94
CA LEU A 315 21.96 -14.40 -14.01
C LEU A 315 22.47 -12.96 -14.05
N ALA A 316 23.57 -12.62 -13.37
CA ALA A 316 24.20 -11.30 -13.45
C ALA A 316 24.74 -11.01 -14.85
N ARG A 317 25.39 -12.00 -15.50
CA ARG A 317 25.85 -11.88 -16.89
C ARG A 317 24.69 -11.73 -17.86
N GLN A 318 23.60 -12.47 -17.66
CA GLN A 318 22.38 -12.32 -18.46
C GLN A 318 21.76 -10.92 -18.28
N ALA A 319 21.68 -10.43 -17.04
CA ALA A 319 21.20 -9.08 -16.75
C ALA A 319 22.09 -8.01 -17.39
N LYS A 320 23.43 -8.17 -17.32
CA LYS A 320 24.38 -7.28 -17.98
C LYS A 320 24.17 -7.25 -19.49
N ALA A 321 23.95 -8.40 -20.12
CA ALA A 321 23.64 -8.50 -21.54
C ALA A 321 22.33 -7.75 -21.90
N ASN A 322 21.37 -7.68 -20.98
CA ASN A 322 20.15 -6.88 -21.09
C ASN A 322 20.34 -5.38 -20.77
N GLY A 323 21.58 -4.96 -20.52
CA GLY A 323 21.95 -3.58 -20.22
C GLY A 323 21.69 -3.16 -18.78
N ALA A 324 21.51 -4.10 -17.86
CA ALA A 324 21.34 -3.80 -16.45
C ALA A 324 22.56 -3.06 -15.87
N GLU A 325 22.30 -2.22 -14.89
CA GLU A 325 23.32 -1.57 -14.05
C GLU A 325 23.24 -2.06 -12.60
N MET A 326 22.11 -2.62 -12.19
CA MET A 326 21.91 -3.25 -10.88
C MET A 326 21.09 -4.52 -11.01
N VAL A 327 21.43 -5.54 -10.22
CA VAL A 327 20.68 -6.80 -10.12
C VAL A 327 20.36 -7.07 -8.66
N VAL A 328 19.09 -7.32 -8.36
CA VAL A 328 18.60 -7.74 -7.04
C VAL A 328 18.28 -9.22 -7.09
N PHE A 329 18.86 -9.98 -6.15
CA PHE A 329 18.67 -11.42 -6.01
C PHE A 329 17.76 -11.75 -4.82
N PRO A 330 17.23 -12.98 -4.75
CA PRO A 330 16.38 -13.42 -3.64
C PRO A 330 17.02 -13.32 -2.26
N GLU A 331 16.17 -13.34 -1.23
CA GLU A 331 16.59 -13.47 0.16
C GLU A 331 17.36 -14.77 0.37
N LEU A 332 18.45 -14.69 1.16
CA LEU A 332 19.38 -15.80 1.36
C LEU A 332 19.88 -16.46 0.06
N SER A 333 19.87 -15.72 -1.07
CA SER A 333 20.33 -16.20 -2.38
C SER A 333 21.75 -16.78 -2.37
N LEU A 334 22.61 -16.32 -1.46
CA LEU A 334 23.97 -16.83 -1.32
C LEU A 334 24.06 -18.10 -0.45
N THR A 335 23.30 -18.16 0.64
CA THR A 335 23.49 -19.14 1.73
C THR A 335 22.41 -20.22 1.80
N GLY A 336 21.30 -20.06 1.07
CA GLY A 336 20.17 -20.98 1.10
C GLY A 336 19.20 -20.75 2.25
N LEU A 337 18.01 -21.31 2.12
CA LEU A 337 16.91 -21.19 3.09
C LEU A 337 16.89 -22.28 4.16
N ASP A 338 17.51 -23.44 3.90
CA ASP A 338 17.27 -24.67 4.68
C ASP A 338 17.94 -24.65 6.07
N ASP A 339 19.23 -24.30 6.13
CA ASP A 339 19.97 -24.15 7.38
C ASP A 339 20.88 -22.91 7.30
N PRO A 340 20.29 -21.70 7.38
CA PRO A 340 21.03 -20.45 7.22
C PRO A 340 22.12 -20.29 8.28
N ALA A 341 21.93 -20.86 9.48
CA ALA A 341 22.91 -20.77 10.55
C ALA A 341 24.19 -21.55 10.24
N ARG A 342 24.08 -22.72 9.60
CA ARG A 342 25.21 -23.54 9.18
C ARG A 342 25.99 -22.91 8.03
N THR A 343 25.30 -22.27 7.09
CA THR A 343 25.90 -21.68 5.89
C THR A 343 26.26 -20.20 6.06
N ALA A 344 26.04 -19.60 7.24
CA ALA A 344 26.32 -18.20 7.50
C ALA A 344 27.79 -17.84 7.26
N VAL A 345 28.00 -16.71 6.58
CA VAL A 345 29.31 -16.21 6.12
C VAL A 345 29.66 -14.87 6.74
N ALA A 346 30.95 -14.60 6.90
CA ALA A 346 31.42 -13.28 7.32
C ALA A 346 31.24 -12.24 6.20
N VAL A 347 30.96 -10.99 6.58
CA VAL A 347 30.91 -9.83 5.67
C VAL A 347 31.81 -8.72 6.21
N PRO A 348 32.86 -8.30 5.49
CA PRO A 348 33.38 -8.90 4.25
C PRO A 348 34.00 -10.29 4.50
N GLY A 349 34.06 -11.12 3.47
CA GLY A 349 34.71 -12.43 3.48
C GLY A 349 34.75 -13.11 2.11
N PRO A 350 35.27 -14.35 2.00
CA PRO A 350 35.55 -14.99 0.71
C PRO A 350 34.37 -15.06 -0.27
N ALA A 351 33.14 -15.20 0.25
CA ALA A 351 31.94 -15.22 -0.57
C ALA A 351 31.60 -13.83 -1.13
N THR A 352 31.66 -12.78 -0.31
CA THR A 352 31.45 -11.40 -0.78
C THR A 352 32.61 -10.89 -1.64
N ASP A 353 33.83 -11.39 -1.45
CA ASP A 353 34.98 -11.08 -2.31
C ASP A 353 34.75 -11.57 -3.76
N ARG A 354 34.16 -12.76 -3.91
CA ARG A 354 33.77 -13.28 -5.23
C ARG A 354 32.67 -12.44 -5.87
N LEU A 355 31.69 -12.01 -5.10
CA LEU A 355 30.64 -11.10 -5.58
C LEU A 355 31.20 -9.72 -5.95
N ALA A 356 32.17 -9.20 -5.19
CA ALA A 356 32.85 -7.94 -5.49
C ALA A 356 33.68 -8.04 -6.78
N ALA A 357 34.39 -9.15 -6.99
CA ALA A 357 35.10 -9.41 -8.24
C ALA A 357 34.12 -9.44 -9.44
N LEU A 358 32.97 -10.12 -9.30
CA LEU A 358 31.93 -10.17 -10.32
C LEU A 358 31.30 -8.79 -10.59
N ALA A 359 30.97 -8.04 -9.53
CA ALA A 359 30.42 -6.69 -9.62
C ALA A 359 31.38 -5.75 -10.35
N SER A 360 32.68 -5.85 -10.07
CA SER A 360 33.73 -5.09 -10.75
C SER A 360 33.87 -5.50 -12.22
N GLU A 361 33.98 -6.81 -12.50
CA GLU A 361 34.11 -7.37 -13.85
C GLU A 361 32.96 -6.92 -14.75
N LEU A 362 31.72 -7.04 -14.26
CA LEU A 362 30.53 -6.69 -15.04
C LEU A 362 30.15 -5.21 -14.94
N SER A 363 30.82 -4.44 -14.07
CA SER A 363 30.43 -3.08 -13.72
C SER A 363 28.92 -3.00 -13.37
N LEU A 364 28.53 -3.81 -12.40
CA LEU A 364 27.17 -3.93 -11.87
C LEU A 364 27.12 -3.63 -10.37
N TYR A 365 26.00 -3.09 -9.91
CA TYR A 365 25.61 -3.16 -8.50
C TYR A 365 24.89 -4.48 -8.24
N LEU A 366 25.35 -5.28 -7.29
CA LEU A 366 24.72 -6.55 -6.94
C LEU A 366 24.09 -6.45 -5.55
N VAL A 367 22.80 -6.78 -5.43
CA VAL A 367 22.11 -6.87 -4.13
C VAL A 367 21.82 -8.33 -3.84
N CYS A 368 22.52 -8.93 -2.88
CA CYS A 368 22.42 -10.35 -2.54
C CYS A 368 22.00 -10.55 -1.09
N GLY A 369 21.06 -11.46 -0.84
CA GLY A 369 20.67 -11.90 0.50
C GLY A 369 21.58 -13.02 1.01
N LEU A 370 21.92 -13.00 2.30
CA LEU A 370 22.79 -14.00 2.94
C LEU A 370 22.54 -14.07 4.45
N ALA A 371 22.82 -15.23 5.03
CA ALA A 371 23.03 -15.35 6.47
C ALA A 371 24.42 -14.81 6.82
N GLU A 372 24.45 -13.73 7.58
CA GLU A 372 25.67 -13.05 8.00
C GLU A 372 26.13 -13.59 9.34
N ARG A 373 27.44 -13.83 9.47
CA ARG A 373 28.11 -14.14 10.73
C ARG A 373 29.00 -12.98 11.16
N ASP A 374 28.65 -12.37 12.28
CA ASP A 374 29.42 -11.31 12.94
C ASP A 374 29.82 -11.79 14.34
N GLY A 375 31.04 -12.35 14.44
CA GLY A 375 31.48 -13.10 15.61
C GLY A 375 30.55 -14.29 15.89
N ASP A 376 29.96 -14.31 17.08
CA ASP A 376 29.01 -15.35 17.52
C ASP A 376 27.55 -15.02 17.16
N ILE A 377 27.28 -13.83 16.61
CA ILE A 377 25.94 -13.38 16.26
C ILE A 377 25.67 -13.63 14.79
N LEU A 378 24.45 -14.08 14.50
CA LEU A 378 23.96 -14.29 13.15
C LEU A 378 22.88 -13.27 12.81
N TYR A 379 22.84 -12.86 11.56
CA TYR A 379 21.82 -11.96 11.01
C TYR A 379 21.31 -12.51 9.67
N ASN A 380 20.05 -12.23 9.35
CA ASN A 380 19.59 -12.27 7.96
C ASN A 380 19.90 -10.90 7.34
N SER A 381 20.78 -10.88 6.34
CA SER A 381 21.33 -9.64 5.80
C SER A 381 21.23 -9.59 4.28
N ALA A 382 21.20 -8.36 3.77
CA ALA A 382 21.37 -8.04 2.37
C ALA A 382 22.60 -7.17 2.21
N VAL A 383 23.42 -7.50 1.21
CA VAL A 383 24.58 -6.71 0.84
C VAL A 383 24.34 -6.08 -0.53
N LEU A 384 24.55 -4.76 -0.62
CA LEU A 384 24.70 -4.06 -1.89
C LEU A 384 26.19 -3.87 -2.15
N ILE A 385 26.68 -4.49 -3.22
CA ILE A 385 28.08 -4.49 -3.62
C ILE A 385 28.22 -3.65 -4.88
N ALA A 386 29.02 -2.58 -4.80
CA ALA A 386 29.28 -1.66 -5.88
C ALA A 386 30.41 -2.16 -6.81
N PRO A 387 30.49 -1.65 -8.07
CA PRO A 387 31.56 -2.00 -9.00
C PRO A 387 32.99 -1.70 -8.52
N ASP A 388 33.14 -0.76 -7.59
CA ASP A 388 34.43 -0.40 -6.99
C ASP A 388 34.81 -1.28 -5.77
N GLY A 389 33.95 -2.24 -5.42
CA GLY A 389 34.13 -3.14 -4.28
C GLY A 389 33.55 -2.64 -2.96
N THR A 390 32.94 -1.45 -2.92
CA THR A 390 32.24 -0.95 -1.72
C THR A 390 31.06 -1.85 -1.37
N ILE A 391 30.95 -2.25 -0.10
CA ILE A 391 29.86 -3.09 0.41
C ILE A 391 29.03 -2.28 1.41
N THR A 392 27.73 -2.17 1.15
CA THR A 392 26.74 -1.69 2.11
C THR A 392 25.93 -2.87 2.62
N THR A 393 25.91 -3.06 3.94
CA THR A 393 25.17 -4.17 4.58
C THR A 393 23.92 -3.64 5.27
N TYR A 394 22.80 -4.32 5.07
CA TYR A 394 21.55 -4.12 5.81
C TYR A 394 21.18 -5.42 6.52
N ARG A 395 20.89 -5.34 7.82
CA ARG A 395 20.43 -6.46 8.66
C ARG A 395 18.91 -6.35 8.82
N LYS A 396 18.18 -7.42 8.50
CA LYS A 396 16.72 -7.49 8.52
C LYS A 396 16.17 -7.03 9.87
N THR A 397 15.26 -6.06 9.86
CA THR A 397 14.75 -5.44 11.10
C THR A 397 13.51 -6.14 11.66
N HIS A 398 12.71 -6.74 10.77
CA HIS A 398 11.49 -7.48 11.11
C HIS A 398 11.70 -8.96 10.77
N LEU A 399 12.18 -9.72 11.75
CA LEU A 399 12.31 -11.16 11.62
C LEU A 399 10.95 -11.85 11.71
N THR A 400 10.74 -12.86 10.85
CA THR A 400 9.65 -13.85 10.98
C THR A 400 9.85 -14.70 12.24
N GLU A 401 8.82 -15.46 12.64
CA GLU A 401 8.94 -16.34 13.80
C GLU A 401 10.05 -17.39 13.62
N ASN A 402 10.18 -17.95 12.41
CA ASN A 402 11.23 -18.91 12.08
C ASN A 402 12.65 -18.31 12.19
N GLU A 403 12.82 -17.07 11.73
CA GLU A 403 14.13 -16.40 11.74
C GLU A 403 14.63 -16.05 13.12
N ARG A 404 13.73 -15.76 14.07
CA ARG A 404 14.10 -15.49 15.48
C ARG A 404 14.80 -16.67 16.15
N GLY A 405 14.64 -17.88 15.62
CA GLY A 405 15.32 -19.08 16.11
C GLY A 405 16.83 -19.09 15.84
N TRP A 406 17.30 -18.32 14.85
CA TRP A 406 18.71 -18.36 14.43
C TRP A 406 19.37 -16.99 14.23
N ALA A 407 18.61 -15.92 13.96
CA ALA A 407 19.11 -14.58 13.69
C ALA A 407 18.74 -13.58 14.78
N GLN A 408 19.59 -12.57 15.00
CA GLN A 408 19.24 -11.35 15.69
C GLN A 408 18.66 -10.31 14.71
N PRO A 409 17.73 -9.46 15.16
CA PRO A 409 17.20 -8.40 14.32
C PRO A 409 18.22 -7.27 14.17
N GLY A 410 18.21 -6.61 13.00
CA GLY A 410 18.82 -5.30 12.83
C GLY A 410 18.12 -4.22 13.63
N ASP A 411 18.78 -3.07 13.75
CA ASP A 411 18.36 -1.93 14.58
C ASP A 411 18.19 -0.62 13.80
N SER A 412 18.35 -0.64 12.48
CA SER A 412 18.31 0.56 11.65
C SER A 412 17.99 0.24 10.20
N PHE A 413 17.27 1.15 9.53
CA PHE A 413 17.15 1.15 8.09
C PHE A 413 18.40 1.76 7.44
N VAL A 414 18.74 1.32 6.23
CA VAL A 414 19.96 1.77 5.52
C VAL A 414 19.59 2.37 4.17
N VAL A 415 20.23 3.49 3.85
CA VAL A 415 20.26 4.06 2.49
C VAL A 415 21.71 4.26 2.07
N CYS A 416 22.00 4.11 0.79
CA CYS A 416 23.31 4.42 0.21
C CYS A 416 23.15 5.12 -1.14
N ASP A 417 24.05 6.07 -1.41
CA ASP A 417 24.02 6.83 -2.66
C ASP A 417 24.79 6.13 -3.78
N THR A 418 24.16 6.07 -4.95
CA THR A 418 24.77 5.56 -6.18
C THR A 418 24.55 6.55 -7.32
N PRO A 419 25.28 6.43 -8.44
CA PRO A 419 24.95 7.17 -9.66
C PRO A 419 23.56 6.86 -10.21
N LEU A 420 22.95 5.72 -9.83
CA LEU A 420 21.59 5.33 -10.23
C LEU A 420 20.51 6.04 -9.40
N GLY A 421 20.87 6.68 -8.28
CA GLY A 421 19.96 7.23 -7.29
C GLY A 421 20.31 6.77 -5.87
N ARG A 422 19.59 7.27 -4.88
CA ARG A 422 19.68 6.81 -3.49
C ARG A 422 18.93 5.49 -3.34
N VAL A 423 19.61 4.46 -2.87
CA VAL A 423 19.08 3.10 -2.75
C VAL A 423 18.82 2.78 -1.29
N GLY A 424 17.61 2.32 -0.98
CA GLY A 424 17.24 1.76 0.31
C GLY A 424 17.18 0.23 0.23
N LEU A 425 17.51 -0.43 1.32
CA LEU A 425 17.49 -1.89 1.44
C LEU A 425 16.38 -2.34 2.40
N LEU A 426 15.61 -3.34 1.95
CA LEU A 426 14.67 -4.11 2.76
C LEU A 426 14.90 -5.60 2.48
N ILE A 427 14.44 -6.49 3.35
CA ILE A 427 14.50 -7.93 3.11
C ILE A 427 13.14 -8.56 3.39
N GLY A 428 12.56 -9.21 2.39
CA GLY A 428 11.35 -10.04 2.48
C GLY A 428 10.29 -9.45 3.41
N HIS A 429 10.19 -10.02 4.61
CA HIS A 429 9.23 -9.64 5.65
C HIS A 429 9.23 -8.15 6.02
N ASP A 430 10.37 -7.44 5.95
CA ASP A 430 10.42 -5.99 6.19
C ASP A 430 9.45 -5.23 5.27
N ALA A 431 9.29 -5.69 4.02
CA ALA A 431 8.44 -5.04 3.02
C ALA A 431 6.93 -5.27 3.26
N ILE A 432 6.56 -6.18 4.17
CA ILE A 432 5.17 -6.34 4.63
C ILE A 432 4.75 -5.16 5.52
N PHE A 433 5.70 -4.55 6.23
CA PHE A 433 5.48 -3.40 7.10
C PHE A 433 5.50 -2.11 6.27
N PRO A 434 4.35 -1.43 6.05
CA PRO A 434 4.32 -0.22 5.23
C PRO A 434 5.19 0.91 5.79
N GLU A 435 5.40 0.93 7.11
CA GLU A 435 6.27 1.91 7.79
C GLU A 435 7.71 1.86 7.28
N ALA A 436 8.25 0.67 6.96
CA ALA A 436 9.62 0.51 6.52
C ALA A 436 9.89 1.21 5.18
N GLY A 437 9.02 0.96 4.19
CA GLY A 437 9.08 1.65 2.89
C GLY A 437 8.91 3.15 3.02
N ARG A 438 8.02 3.60 3.92
CA ARG A 438 7.78 5.03 4.17
C ARG A 438 8.97 5.72 4.81
N VAL A 439 9.64 5.10 5.79
CA VAL A 439 10.86 5.64 6.40
C VAL A 439 11.97 5.77 5.36
N LEU A 440 12.17 4.77 4.51
CA LEU A 440 13.16 4.86 3.41
C LEU A 440 12.82 6.00 2.45
N ALA A 441 11.55 6.15 2.05
CA ALA A 441 11.12 7.26 1.19
C ALA A 441 11.40 8.63 1.82
N LEU A 442 11.18 8.78 3.13
CA LEU A 442 11.49 10.00 3.90
C LEU A 442 12.98 10.30 4.01
N ARG A 443 13.85 9.32 3.81
CA ARG A 443 15.31 9.49 3.71
C ARG A 443 15.78 9.84 2.29
N GLY A 444 14.83 10.12 1.38
CA GLY A 444 15.12 10.47 -0.01
C GLY A 444 15.43 9.25 -0.87
N CYS A 445 15.02 8.05 -0.47
CA CYS A 445 15.21 6.84 -1.26
C CYS A 445 14.51 6.98 -2.62
N ASP A 446 15.22 6.70 -3.70
CA ASP A 446 14.69 6.64 -5.06
C ASP A 446 14.32 5.21 -5.47
N ILE A 447 15.14 4.25 -5.03
CA ILE A 447 15.05 2.83 -5.37
C ILE A 447 15.06 2.01 -4.08
N ILE A 448 14.04 1.20 -3.86
CA ILE A 448 14.09 0.16 -2.83
C ILE A 448 14.48 -1.15 -3.50
N ALA A 449 15.57 -1.77 -3.05
CA ALA A 449 15.95 -3.12 -3.43
C ALA A 449 15.57 -4.08 -2.30
N CYS A 450 14.82 -5.13 -2.65
CA CYS A 450 14.23 -6.06 -1.69
C CYS A 450 14.48 -7.51 -2.13
N PRO A 451 15.57 -8.14 -1.68
CA PRO A 451 15.70 -9.59 -1.63
C PRO A 451 14.59 -10.18 -0.77
N ALA A 452 13.86 -11.17 -1.28
CA ALA A 452 12.70 -11.74 -0.60
C ALA A 452 12.61 -13.27 -0.73
N ALA A 453 12.00 -13.89 0.28
CA ALA A 453 11.52 -15.27 0.28
C ALA A 453 10.13 -15.27 0.94
N ILE A 454 9.11 -14.81 0.21
CA ILE A 454 7.73 -14.67 0.70
C ILE A 454 6.85 -15.75 0.05
N GLU A 455 6.20 -16.54 0.89
CA GLU A 455 5.30 -17.64 0.51
C GLU A 455 3.83 -17.21 0.45
N THR A 456 3.50 -16.08 1.09
CA THR A 456 2.13 -15.63 1.28
C THR A 456 1.52 -15.16 -0.05
N ARG A 457 0.19 -15.12 -0.13
CA ARG A 457 -0.49 -14.47 -1.25
C ARG A 457 -0.20 -12.96 -1.24
N PHE A 458 0.43 -12.47 -2.30
CA PHE A 458 0.65 -11.03 -2.53
C PHE A 458 0.30 -10.58 -3.95
N SER A 459 -0.34 -11.45 -4.75
CA SER A 459 -0.82 -11.13 -6.08
C SER A 459 -2.15 -11.82 -6.39
N THR A 460 -2.97 -11.18 -7.22
CA THR A 460 -4.28 -11.69 -7.65
C THR A 460 -4.58 -11.24 -9.09
N PRO A 461 -5.11 -12.13 -9.95
CA PRO A 461 -5.55 -11.76 -11.29
C PRO A 461 -6.89 -11.02 -11.28
N HIS A 462 -7.18 -10.32 -12.37
CA HIS A 462 -8.49 -9.71 -12.64
C HIS A 462 -8.96 -10.09 -14.05
N ALA A 463 -10.23 -10.46 -14.19
CA ALA A 463 -10.79 -10.92 -15.48
C ALA A 463 -10.98 -9.78 -16.50
N GLY A 464 -10.92 -8.53 -16.04
CA GLY A 464 -11.23 -7.33 -16.80
C GLY A 464 -12.51 -6.67 -16.29
N THR A 465 -12.73 -5.42 -16.69
CA THR A 465 -13.92 -4.65 -16.33
C THR A 465 -14.70 -4.27 -17.58
N SER A 466 -16.02 -4.26 -17.46
CA SER A 466 -16.93 -3.72 -18.48
C SER A 466 -17.05 -2.19 -18.41
N VAL A 467 -16.62 -1.57 -17.31
CA VAL A 467 -16.62 -0.11 -17.14
C VAL A 467 -15.58 0.49 -18.09
N LYS A 468 -16.04 1.39 -18.96
CA LYS A 468 -15.16 2.09 -19.88
C LYS A 468 -14.25 3.03 -19.12
N GLN A 469 -13.00 3.12 -19.54
CA GLN A 469 -12.00 4.03 -18.97
C GLN A 469 -11.39 4.89 -20.08
N PRO A 470 -10.99 6.14 -19.79
CA PRO A 470 -10.26 6.93 -20.77
C PRO A 470 -8.92 6.27 -21.10
N ALA A 471 -8.53 6.27 -22.37
CA ALA A 471 -7.21 5.79 -22.77
C ALA A 471 -6.12 6.62 -22.05
N PRO A 472 -5.01 6.02 -21.60
CA PRO A 472 -4.54 4.66 -21.88
C PRO A 472 -4.86 3.60 -20.79
N ILE A 473 -5.84 3.85 -19.91
CA ILE A 473 -6.12 2.94 -18.79
C ILE A 473 -6.65 1.59 -19.32
N PRO A 474 -6.05 0.46 -18.91
CA PRO A 474 -6.43 -0.85 -19.41
C PRO A 474 -7.69 -1.37 -18.72
N THR A 475 -8.60 -1.95 -19.50
CA THR A 475 -9.84 -2.59 -19.01
C THR A 475 -9.86 -4.10 -19.16
N GLY A 476 -8.94 -4.68 -19.94
CA GLY A 476 -8.87 -6.14 -20.19
C GLY A 476 -8.45 -6.97 -18.97
N ALA A 477 -8.30 -8.28 -19.18
CA ALA A 477 -7.76 -9.17 -18.15
C ALA A 477 -6.32 -8.80 -17.79
N ASP A 478 -5.95 -9.06 -16.54
CA ASP A 478 -4.61 -8.83 -16.01
C ASP A 478 -4.27 -9.95 -15.02
N PRO A 479 -3.29 -10.82 -15.33
CA PRO A 479 -2.93 -11.94 -14.46
C PRO A 479 -2.31 -11.49 -13.13
N HIS A 480 -1.85 -10.24 -13.05
CA HIS A 480 -1.18 -9.68 -11.87
C HIS A 480 -1.77 -8.32 -11.52
N HIS A 481 -3.10 -8.20 -11.59
CA HIS A 481 -3.82 -6.96 -11.32
C HIS A 481 -3.44 -6.37 -9.97
N TRP A 482 -3.54 -7.16 -8.91
CA TRP A 482 -2.91 -6.84 -7.63
C TRP A 482 -1.52 -7.46 -7.58
N HIS A 483 -0.55 -6.64 -7.19
CA HIS A 483 0.76 -7.07 -6.75
C HIS A 483 1.15 -6.15 -5.58
N HIS A 484 1.30 -6.70 -4.37
CA HIS A 484 1.45 -5.88 -3.17
C HIS A 484 2.67 -4.95 -3.25
N PHE A 485 3.79 -5.43 -3.81
CA PHE A 485 5.01 -4.63 -3.94
C PHE A 485 4.94 -3.56 -5.04
N ARG A 486 3.98 -3.65 -5.97
CA ARG A 486 3.65 -2.55 -6.87
C ARG A 486 3.00 -1.40 -6.10
N VAL A 487 2.11 -1.73 -5.17
CA VAL A 487 1.46 -0.73 -4.30
C VAL A 487 2.49 -0.09 -3.38
N ARG A 488 3.45 -0.86 -2.83
CA ARG A 488 4.59 -0.35 -2.07
C ARG A 488 5.45 0.64 -2.85
N ALA A 489 5.65 0.40 -4.15
CA ALA A 489 6.35 1.33 -5.03
C ALA A 489 5.60 2.66 -5.18
N GLY A 490 4.33 2.58 -5.56
CA GLY A 490 3.48 3.74 -5.82
C GLY A 490 3.26 4.61 -4.59
N GLU A 491 2.88 4.03 -3.44
CA GLU A 491 2.54 4.79 -2.23
C GLU A 491 3.72 5.56 -1.63
N ASN A 492 4.95 5.11 -1.94
CA ASN A 492 6.20 5.73 -1.50
C ASN A 492 6.86 6.55 -2.62
N ASN A 493 6.25 6.60 -3.81
CA ASN A 493 6.80 7.14 -5.05
C ASN A 493 8.27 6.71 -5.27
N VAL A 494 8.59 5.42 -5.10
CA VAL A 494 9.92 4.84 -5.34
C VAL A 494 9.86 3.87 -6.52
N PHE A 495 11.00 3.63 -7.18
CA PHE A 495 11.15 2.37 -7.90
C PHE A 495 11.35 1.25 -6.88
N PHE A 496 10.70 0.12 -7.06
CA PHE A 496 10.80 -1.01 -6.14
C PHE A 496 11.25 -2.26 -6.90
N ALA A 497 12.48 -2.70 -6.66
CA ALA A 497 13.03 -3.94 -7.20
C ALA A 497 12.86 -5.07 -6.18
N PHE A 498 11.85 -5.91 -6.41
CA PHE A 498 11.48 -7.03 -5.56
C PHE A 498 11.95 -8.33 -6.22
N ALA A 499 12.85 -9.05 -5.56
CA ALA A 499 13.43 -10.30 -6.04
C ALA A 499 13.07 -11.41 -5.06
N ASN A 500 12.10 -12.25 -5.40
CA ASN A 500 11.59 -13.33 -4.57
C ASN A 500 12.17 -14.68 -4.98
N VAL A 501 12.18 -15.64 -4.06
CA VAL A 501 12.46 -17.05 -4.37
C VAL A 501 11.36 -17.60 -5.30
N ALA A 502 11.76 -18.45 -6.25
CA ALA A 502 10.87 -19.15 -7.16
C ALA A 502 10.98 -20.67 -6.94
N ASP A 503 10.11 -21.20 -6.09
CA ASP A 503 9.99 -22.62 -5.79
C ASP A 503 8.55 -22.95 -5.38
N ILE A 504 7.73 -23.28 -6.37
CA ILE A 504 6.30 -23.59 -6.17
C ILE A 504 6.09 -24.81 -5.27
N ALA A 505 7.01 -25.78 -5.27
CA ALA A 505 6.89 -26.97 -4.44
C ALA A 505 7.03 -26.63 -2.94
N ARG A 506 7.78 -25.57 -2.63
CA ARG A 506 7.95 -25.02 -1.27
C ARG A 506 7.06 -23.83 -0.97
N GLY A 507 6.14 -23.46 -1.87
CA GLY A 507 5.20 -22.35 -1.67
C GLY A 507 5.74 -20.96 -2.03
N TYR A 508 6.95 -20.83 -2.56
CA TYR A 508 7.51 -19.56 -3.03
C TYR A 508 7.08 -19.29 -4.49
N PRO A 509 6.19 -18.32 -4.76
CA PRO A 509 5.56 -18.16 -6.06
C PRO A 509 6.45 -17.50 -7.12
N GLY A 510 7.65 -17.03 -6.77
CA GLY A 510 8.41 -16.11 -7.60
C GLY A 510 7.71 -14.75 -7.66
N LEU A 511 7.25 -14.37 -8.86
CA LEU A 511 6.59 -13.09 -9.14
C LEU A 511 7.48 -11.87 -8.88
N SER A 512 8.77 -12.01 -9.16
CA SER A 512 9.74 -10.93 -8.97
C SER A 512 9.61 -9.89 -10.06
N GLY A 513 9.91 -8.64 -9.73
CA GLY A 513 9.76 -7.54 -10.66
C GLY A 513 10.39 -6.24 -10.20
N VAL A 514 10.42 -5.29 -11.13
CA VAL A 514 10.78 -3.89 -10.88
C VAL A 514 9.55 -3.05 -11.16
N PHE A 515 9.04 -2.39 -10.13
CA PHE A 515 7.79 -1.62 -10.17
C PHE A 515 8.07 -0.11 -10.15
N GLY A 516 7.27 0.63 -10.90
CA GLY A 516 7.38 2.08 -11.03
C GLY A 516 6.77 2.87 -9.87
N PRO A 517 7.15 4.15 -9.73
CA PRO A 517 6.75 5.03 -8.61
C PRO A 517 5.38 5.72 -8.79
N ASP A 518 4.78 5.66 -9.98
CA ASP A 518 3.56 6.42 -10.30
C ASP A 518 2.35 5.48 -10.36
N THR A 519 1.46 5.66 -9.39
CA THR A 519 0.21 4.91 -9.28
C THR A 519 -0.81 5.27 -10.36
N PHE A 520 -0.73 6.48 -10.91
CA PHE A 520 -1.71 7.01 -11.85
C PHE A 520 -1.23 6.91 -13.31
N GLU A 521 -0.02 6.41 -13.55
CA GLU A 521 0.56 6.28 -14.89
C GLU A 521 0.16 4.95 -15.57
N PHE A 522 -0.41 5.06 -16.77
CA PHE A 522 -0.63 3.94 -17.68
C PHE A 522 -0.05 4.25 -19.08
N PRO A 523 0.54 3.26 -19.80
CA PRO A 523 0.92 1.94 -19.29
C PRO A 523 1.96 2.07 -18.17
N ARG A 524 1.90 1.16 -17.20
CA ARG A 524 2.80 1.16 -16.06
C ARG A 524 4.25 0.98 -16.53
N ARG A 525 5.18 1.65 -15.86
CA ARG A 525 6.63 1.44 -16.06
C ARG A 525 7.12 0.35 -15.14
N GLU A 526 7.01 -0.90 -15.58
CA GLU A 526 7.40 -2.07 -14.78
C GLU A 526 7.89 -3.24 -15.63
N ALA A 527 8.53 -4.20 -14.96
CA ALA A 527 8.80 -5.53 -15.49
C ALA A 527 8.48 -6.56 -14.40
N LEU A 528 7.84 -7.66 -14.77
CA LEU A 528 7.37 -8.69 -13.83
C LEU A 528 7.57 -10.07 -14.45
N MET A 529 7.99 -11.05 -13.64
CA MET A 529 8.07 -12.45 -14.00
C MET A 529 6.84 -13.23 -13.53
N GLY A 530 6.62 -14.38 -14.16
CA GLY A 530 5.75 -15.42 -13.60
C GLY A 530 6.46 -16.19 -12.50
N SER A 531 6.15 -17.49 -12.40
CA SER A 531 6.70 -18.37 -11.36
C SER A 531 7.97 -19.12 -11.76
N GLU A 532 8.41 -18.98 -13.01
CA GLU A 532 9.62 -19.63 -13.53
C GLU A 532 10.90 -18.89 -13.12
N GLU A 533 12.02 -19.59 -12.99
CA GLU A 533 13.32 -18.94 -12.75
C GLU A 533 13.71 -18.00 -13.89
N GLY A 534 14.44 -16.93 -13.57
CA GLY A 534 14.94 -16.00 -14.57
C GLY A 534 15.15 -14.58 -14.06
N ILE A 535 15.05 -13.62 -14.99
CA ILE A 535 15.22 -12.19 -14.71
C ILE A 535 14.12 -11.32 -15.35
N ALA A 536 13.69 -10.28 -14.66
CA ALA A 536 12.87 -9.19 -15.19
C ALA A 536 13.64 -7.87 -15.11
N THR A 537 13.75 -7.17 -16.24
CA THR A 537 14.51 -5.92 -16.34
C THR A 537 13.61 -4.76 -16.74
N ALA A 538 13.59 -3.70 -15.94
CA ALA A 538 12.86 -2.46 -16.25
C ALA A 538 13.83 -1.29 -16.41
N THR A 539 13.44 -0.33 -17.24
CA THR A 539 14.11 0.97 -17.30
C THR A 539 13.49 1.90 -16.27
N ILE A 540 14.34 2.45 -15.42
CA ILE A 540 13.97 3.44 -14.41
C ILE A 540 14.55 4.80 -14.77
N ASP A 541 14.00 5.85 -14.17
CA ASP A 541 14.52 7.20 -14.32
C ASP A 541 14.48 7.93 -12.99
N THR A 542 15.65 8.16 -12.40
CA THR A 542 15.83 8.95 -11.18
C THR A 542 16.45 10.31 -11.46
N SER A 543 16.57 10.69 -12.74
CA SER A 543 17.12 11.99 -13.11
C SER A 543 16.16 13.12 -12.80
N ASN A 544 16.69 14.34 -12.89
CA ASN A 544 15.91 15.57 -12.89
C ASN A 544 16.19 16.34 -14.18
N LEU A 545 15.22 17.11 -14.66
CA LEU A 545 15.50 18.15 -15.64
C LEU A 545 16.37 19.23 -14.99
N ASP A 546 17.05 20.03 -15.82
CA ASP A 546 17.81 21.18 -15.35
C ASP A 546 16.85 22.26 -14.82
N SER A 547 16.48 22.11 -13.56
CA SER A 547 15.46 22.87 -12.84
C SER A 547 15.81 22.91 -11.36
N VAL A 548 15.48 24.01 -10.70
CA VAL A 548 15.65 24.19 -9.25
C VAL A 548 14.69 23.28 -8.46
N TYR A 549 13.56 22.93 -9.05
CA TYR A 549 12.57 22.04 -8.45
C TYR A 549 12.63 20.63 -9.05
N PRO A 550 12.33 19.60 -8.25
CA PRO A 550 12.17 18.24 -8.76
C PRO A 550 11.08 18.15 -9.83
N THR A 551 11.41 17.53 -10.95
CA THR A 551 10.51 17.35 -12.11
C THR A 551 10.05 15.91 -12.27
N ASN A 552 10.75 14.96 -11.65
CA ASN A 552 10.44 13.54 -11.70
C ASN A 552 9.64 13.11 -10.46
N VAL A 553 8.63 12.26 -10.63
CA VAL A 553 7.74 11.80 -9.55
C VAL A 553 8.51 11.15 -8.39
N VAL A 554 9.58 10.41 -8.68
CA VAL A 554 10.43 9.80 -7.63
C VAL A 554 11.16 10.85 -6.80
N ARG A 555 11.39 12.04 -7.38
CA ARG A 555 12.06 13.15 -6.72
C ARG A 555 11.09 14.14 -6.06
N ARG A 556 9.89 14.31 -6.61
CA ARG A 556 8.84 15.13 -6.00
C ARG A 556 8.19 14.45 -4.80
N LYS A 557 8.02 13.13 -4.87
CA LYS A 557 7.37 12.31 -3.84
C LYS A 557 5.98 12.81 -3.46
N ASP A 558 5.12 13.03 -4.45
CA ASP A 558 3.82 13.70 -4.27
C ASP A 558 2.96 13.06 -3.14
N LEU A 559 2.87 11.73 -3.07
CA LEU A 559 2.13 11.01 -2.00
C LEU A 559 2.85 11.01 -0.65
N VAL A 560 4.14 11.35 -0.61
CA VAL A 560 4.90 11.54 0.64
C VAL A 560 4.79 12.98 1.12
N ALA A 561 4.72 13.95 0.19
CA ALA A 561 4.57 15.37 0.50
C ALA A 561 3.17 15.70 1.07
N MET A 562 2.13 14.99 0.61
CA MET A 562 0.74 15.20 1.04
C MET A 562 0.36 14.55 2.37
N ARG A 563 1.32 13.97 3.09
CA ARG A 563 1.09 13.35 4.41
C ARG A 563 0.67 14.37 5.46
N MET A 564 0.08 13.86 6.54
CA MET A 564 -0.35 14.62 7.72
C MET A 564 0.37 14.15 9.00
N PRO A 565 1.70 14.39 9.17
CA PRO A 565 2.51 13.84 10.27
C PRO A 565 1.99 14.14 11.68
N HIS A 566 1.29 15.25 11.86
CA HIS A 566 0.70 15.64 13.15
C HIS A 566 -0.34 14.62 13.66
N SER A 567 -0.92 13.79 12.80
CA SER A 567 -1.89 12.74 13.15
C SER A 567 -1.25 11.37 13.40
N TYR A 568 0.07 11.22 13.25
CA TYR A 568 0.73 9.91 13.16
C TYR A 568 1.44 9.46 14.44
N ARG A 569 1.30 10.20 15.55
CA ARG A 569 1.91 9.85 16.84
C ARG A 569 1.67 8.39 17.27
N PRO A 570 0.48 7.79 17.09
CA PRO A 570 0.27 6.39 17.48
C PRO A 570 1.11 5.38 16.68
N LEU A 571 1.61 5.73 15.48
CA LEU A 571 2.47 4.82 14.69
C LEU A 571 3.83 4.59 15.34
N VAL A 572 4.34 5.55 16.10
CA VAL A 572 5.70 5.53 16.67
C VAL A 572 5.72 5.20 18.16
N GLN A 573 4.54 4.95 18.74
CA GLN A 573 4.43 4.52 20.13
C GLN A 573 4.45 3.00 20.20
N ALA A 574 5.23 2.46 21.13
CA ALA A 574 5.06 1.09 21.57
C ALA A 574 3.62 0.95 22.10
N MET A 575 2.84 0.05 21.52
CA MET A 575 1.47 -0.13 21.96
C MET A 575 1.45 -0.71 23.36
N ALA A 576 0.90 0.06 24.30
CA ALA A 576 0.59 -0.42 25.64
C ALA A 576 -0.63 -1.36 25.55
N GLY A 577 -0.37 -2.66 25.47
CA GLY A 577 -1.28 -3.70 25.97
C GLY A 577 -2.68 -3.79 25.37
N ASN A 578 -2.84 -3.82 24.04
CA ASN A 578 -4.10 -4.24 23.41
C ASN A 578 -3.82 -5.01 22.10
N TYR A 579 -3.37 -6.27 22.21
CA TYR A 579 -3.45 -7.28 21.14
C TYR A 579 -3.58 -8.69 21.69
#